data_AF-A0A955MS83-F1
#
_entry.id   AF-A0A955MS83-F1
#
_cell.length_a   1.000
_cell.length_b   1.000
_cell.length_c   1.000
_cell.angle_alpha   90.00
_cell.angle_beta   90.00
_cell.angle_gamma   90.00
#
_symmetry.space_group_name_H-M   'P 1'
#
loop_
_entity.id
_entity.type
_entity.pdbx_description
1 polymer ?
#
loop_
_entity_poly.entity_id
_entity_poly.type
_entity_poly.pdbx_seq_one_letter_code
_entity_poly.pdbx_strand_id
1 'polypeptide(L)'
;MSRKLAKRKQPAREPFPIEQFWGSLEEQRRREVLGVLFTAASLTVFLALISYPIGDSDSWRTLITDTTSNLIGTPGNLIAWTLFFLTGLCAYLIPPMLVLCAWGILFQRDDNRNRLTPFLPALRFMGCLILLACCCALVSITLHGSAKASWIAGGLMGSWLARVMLIFGKVGAYLVLTTTGVLTLLLTTNFLISDLYTFFVSRYRAVKDWWRNLPWEAQFREVVDEAVAEEEEVVEEEDWDEEELYPIAG
;
A
#
# COMPACT_ATOMS: atom_id res chain seq x y z
N MET A 1 54.77 -28.27 -34.19
CA MET A 1 54.17 -27.17 -34.99
C MET A 1 52.74 -26.94 -34.47
N SER A 2 52.56 -26.02 -33.51
CA SER A 2 51.30 -25.85 -32.78
C SER A 2 50.39 -24.83 -33.49
N ARG A 3 49.24 -25.29 -34.01
CA ARG A 3 48.22 -24.43 -34.66
C ARG A 3 47.54 -23.57 -33.60
N LYS A 4 47.83 -22.27 -33.57
CA LYS A 4 47.10 -21.29 -32.77
C LYS A 4 45.65 -21.20 -33.27
N LEU A 5 44.71 -21.63 -32.43
CA LEU A 5 43.27 -21.42 -32.63
C LEU A 5 42.97 -19.93 -32.57
N ALA A 6 42.60 -19.35 -33.71
CA ALA A 6 42.13 -17.97 -33.79
C ALA A 6 40.79 -17.86 -33.05
N LYS A 7 40.79 -17.19 -31.89
CA LYS A 7 39.56 -16.79 -31.20
C LYS A 7 38.75 -15.88 -32.13
N ARG A 8 37.65 -16.41 -32.67
CA ARG A 8 36.70 -15.67 -33.50
C ARG A 8 36.08 -14.58 -32.63
N LYS A 9 36.46 -13.32 -32.87
CA LYS A 9 35.92 -12.15 -32.18
C LYS A 9 34.43 -12.07 -32.54
N GLN A 10 33.53 -12.35 -31.58
CA GLN A 10 32.09 -12.19 -31.80
C GLN A 10 31.83 -10.71 -32.15
N PRO A 11 31.03 -10.43 -33.20
CA PRO A 11 30.64 -9.06 -33.50
C PRO A 11 29.90 -8.49 -32.29
N ALA A 12 30.19 -7.24 -31.93
CA ALA A 12 29.47 -6.55 -30.87
C ALA A 12 27.97 -6.56 -31.19
N ARG A 13 27.13 -7.07 -30.28
CA ARG A 13 25.67 -7.00 -30.43
C ARG A 13 25.27 -5.54 -30.48
N GLU A 14 24.61 -5.12 -31.56
CA GLU A 14 23.97 -3.82 -31.61
C GLU A 14 22.91 -3.73 -30.49
N PRO A 15 22.82 -2.59 -29.79
CA PRO A 15 21.85 -2.41 -28.73
C PRO A 15 20.43 -2.52 -29.30
N PHE A 16 19.57 -3.27 -28.60
CA PHE A 16 18.20 -3.50 -29.03
C PHE A 16 17.41 -2.17 -29.09
N PRO A 17 16.73 -1.83 -30.20
CA PRO A 17 16.05 -0.55 -30.35
C PRO A 17 14.69 -0.58 -29.61
N ILE A 18 14.73 -0.23 -28.33
CA ILE A 18 13.59 -0.29 -27.40
C ILE A 18 12.38 0.51 -27.92
N GLU A 19 12.59 1.70 -28.47
CA GLU A 19 11.48 2.53 -28.99
C GLU A 19 10.76 1.91 -30.19
N GLN A 20 11.49 1.31 -31.13
CA GLN A 20 10.90 0.60 -32.26
C GLN A 20 10.13 -0.64 -31.82
N PHE A 21 10.64 -1.35 -30.81
CA PHE A 21 9.94 -2.48 -30.21
C PHE A 21 8.65 -2.05 -29.52
N TRP A 22 8.66 -0.98 -28.71
CA TRP A 22 7.43 -0.48 -28.08
C TRP A 22 6.42 0.03 -29.11
N GLY A 23 6.90 0.64 -30.19
CA GLY A 23 6.06 1.11 -31.29
C GLY A 23 5.48 -0.01 -32.15
N SER A 24 6.08 -1.20 -32.15
CA SER A 24 5.59 -2.36 -32.91
C SER A 24 4.58 -3.22 -32.15
N LEU A 25 4.40 -2.99 -30.84
CA LEU A 25 3.40 -3.68 -30.04
C LEU A 25 1.98 -3.17 -30.33
N GLU A 26 1.02 -4.09 -30.35
CA GLU A 26 -0.40 -3.74 -30.34
C GLU A 26 -0.73 -2.90 -29.10
N GLU A 27 -1.63 -1.92 -29.27
CA GLU A 27 -2.00 -1.00 -28.20
C GLU A 27 -2.54 -1.73 -26.95
N GLN A 28 -3.31 -2.80 -27.15
CA GLN A 28 -3.80 -3.65 -26.08
C GLN A 28 -2.65 -4.30 -25.31
N ARG A 29 -1.68 -4.90 -26.02
CA ARG A 29 -0.53 -5.56 -25.40
C ARG A 29 0.33 -4.57 -24.61
N ARG A 30 0.50 -3.35 -25.11
CA ARG A 30 1.18 -2.27 -24.39
C ARG A 30 0.44 -1.88 -23.10
N ARG A 31 -0.89 -1.75 -23.15
CA ARG A 31 -1.73 -1.47 -21.96
C ARG A 31 -1.65 -2.60 -20.93
N GLU A 32 -1.66 -3.86 -21.36
CA GLU A 32 -1.49 -5.03 -20.49
C GLU A 32 -0.13 -5.03 -19.79
N VAL A 33 0.96 -4.81 -20.54
CA VAL A 33 2.32 -4.72 -19.98
C VAL A 33 2.41 -3.58 -18.97
N LEU A 34 1.89 -2.39 -19.30
CA LEU A 34 1.86 -1.26 -18.36
C LEU A 34 1.03 -1.59 -17.12
N GLY A 35 -0.15 -2.19 -17.28
CA GLY A 35 -1.00 -2.59 -16.17
C GLY A 35 -0.30 -3.52 -15.19
N VAL A 36 0.34 -4.57 -15.69
CA VAL A 36 1.14 -5.51 -14.87
C VAL A 36 2.28 -4.79 -14.16
N LEU A 37 3.00 -3.90 -14.85
CA LEU A 37 4.08 -3.12 -14.26
C LEU A 37 3.58 -2.21 -13.13
N PHE A 38 2.47 -1.51 -13.31
CA PHE A 38 1.88 -0.66 -12.26
C PHE A 38 1.38 -1.48 -11.07
N THR A 39 0.77 -2.65 -11.31
CA THR A 39 0.35 -3.55 -10.22
C THR A 39 1.54 -4.09 -9.45
N ALA A 40 2.59 -4.53 -10.14
CA ALA A 40 3.83 -4.99 -9.49
C ALA A 40 4.49 -3.86 -8.70
N ALA A 41 4.61 -2.66 -9.27
CA ALA A 41 5.14 -1.49 -8.58
C ALA A 41 4.31 -1.14 -7.33
N SER A 42 2.98 -1.21 -7.42
CA SER A 42 2.10 -0.97 -6.28
C SER A 42 2.33 -1.97 -5.15
N LEU A 43 2.45 -3.26 -5.47
CA LEU A 43 2.70 -4.31 -4.46
C LEU A 43 4.07 -4.11 -3.82
N THR A 44 5.09 -3.79 -4.61
CA THR A 44 6.43 -3.46 -4.11
C THR A 44 6.38 -2.26 -3.15
N VAL A 45 5.73 -1.17 -3.53
CA VAL A 45 5.58 0.00 -2.65
C VAL A 45 4.82 -0.35 -1.37
N PHE A 46 3.74 -1.13 -1.46
CA PHE A 46 2.96 -1.56 -0.31
C PHE A 46 3.77 -2.42 0.67
N LEU A 47 4.50 -3.42 0.17
CA LEU A 47 5.39 -4.25 0.98
C LEU A 47 6.50 -3.41 1.63
N ALA A 48 7.05 -2.45 0.89
CA ALA A 48 8.06 -1.55 1.41
C ALA A 48 7.52 -0.70 2.57
N LEU A 49 6.29 -0.20 2.47
CA LEU A 49 5.64 0.62 3.50
C LEU A 49 5.26 -0.18 4.75
N ILE A 50 4.76 -1.42 4.60
CA ILE A 50 4.35 -2.25 5.74
C ILE A 50 5.55 -2.77 6.52
N SER A 51 6.62 -3.16 5.81
CA SER A 51 7.83 -3.67 6.46
C SER A 51 8.77 -2.57 6.97
N TYR A 52 8.38 -1.30 6.84
CA TYR A 52 9.17 -0.19 7.35
C TYR A 52 8.97 -0.02 8.86
N PRO A 53 10.03 -0.04 9.68
CA PRO A 53 9.92 0.18 11.11
C PRO A 53 9.57 1.65 11.41
N ILE A 54 8.31 1.91 11.78
CA ILE A 54 7.84 3.23 12.20
C ILE A 54 8.17 3.38 13.69
N GLY A 55 9.35 3.89 14.04
CA GLY A 55 9.65 4.13 15.46
C GLY A 55 11.11 4.40 15.82
N ASP A 56 12.07 3.90 15.03
CA ASP A 56 13.47 4.12 15.35
C ASP A 56 13.86 5.54 14.95
N SER A 57 14.23 6.33 15.96
CA SER A 57 14.57 7.76 15.92
C SER A 57 15.70 8.14 14.96
N ASP A 58 16.28 7.17 14.26
CA ASP A 58 17.37 7.30 13.30
C ASP A 58 17.02 6.66 11.96
N SER A 59 15.84 7.00 11.43
CA SER A 59 15.35 6.58 10.11
C SER A 59 16.35 6.80 8.97
N TRP A 60 17.22 7.81 9.10
CA TRP A 60 18.32 8.11 8.18
C TRP A 60 19.53 7.18 8.34
N ARG A 61 19.79 6.64 9.54
CA ARG A 61 20.88 5.68 9.78
C ARG A 61 20.50 4.32 9.23
N THR A 62 19.23 3.94 9.31
CA THR A 62 18.69 2.72 8.70
C THR A 62 18.88 2.65 7.18
N LEU A 63 19.08 3.80 6.51
CA LEU A 63 19.43 3.87 5.09
C LEU A 63 20.89 3.51 4.79
N ILE A 64 21.78 3.63 5.80
CA ILE A 64 23.24 3.54 5.65
C ILE A 64 23.79 2.27 6.33
N THR A 65 23.14 1.77 7.39
CA THR A 65 23.53 0.53 8.07
C THR A 65 22.77 -0.68 7.51
N ASP A 66 23.48 -1.79 7.26
CA ASP A 66 23.00 -3.05 6.67
C ASP A 66 21.88 -3.79 7.44
N THR A 67 21.35 -3.23 8.53
CA THR A 67 20.18 -3.76 9.26
C THR A 67 18.88 -3.37 8.55
N THR A 68 18.77 -3.69 7.27
CA THR A 68 17.55 -3.43 6.49
C THR A 68 16.51 -4.53 6.79
N SER A 69 15.59 -4.27 7.72
CA SER A 69 14.46 -5.16 8.04
C SER A 69 13.32 -5.11 7.01
N ASN A 70 13.48 -4.34 5.92
CA ASN A 70 12.46 -4.20 4.89
C ASN A 70 12.45 -5.43 3.97
N LEU A 71 11.27 -5.96 3.65
CA LEU A 71 11.10 -7.17 2.82
C LEU A 71 11.68 -7.04 1.40
N ILE A 72 11.83 -5.81 0.91
CA ILE A 72 12.42 -5.50 -0.41
C ILE A 72 13.92 -5.18 -0.32
N GLY A 73 14.45 -5.06 0.90
CA GLY A 73 15.82 -4.63 1.17
C GLY A 73 16.02 -3.11 1.10
N THR A 74 17.26 -2.69 0.88
CA THR A 74 17.69 -1.28 0.83
C THR A 74 16.84 -0.37 -0.07
N PRO A 75 16.49 -0.73 -1.32
CA PRO A 75 15.67 0.15 -2.16
C PRO A 75 14.25 0.34 -1.60
N GLY A 76 13.67 -0.68 -0.97
CA GLY A 76 12.37 -0.57 -0.30
C GLY A 76 12.43 0.40 0.88
N ASN A 77 13.51 0.37 1.65
CA ASN A 77 13.70 1.26 2.80
C ASN A 77 13.78 2.73 2.37
N LEU A 78 14.49 3.02 1.28
CA LEU A 78 14.59 4.38 0.71
C LEU A 78 13.23 4.88 0.19
N ILE A 79 12.50 4.02 -0.52
CA ILE A 79 11.17 4.38 -1.03
C ILE A 79 10.23 4.67 0.13
N ALA A 80 10.14 3.78 1.12
CA ALA A 80 9.27 3.96 2.27
C ALA A 80 9.61 5.21 3.07
N TRP A 81 10.89 5.43 3.39
CA TRP A 81 11.35 6.63 4.08
C TRP A 81 10.96 7.91 3.32
N THR A 82 11.20 7.95 2.01
CA THR A 82 10.86 9.11 1.18
C THR A 82 9.35 9.38 1.19
N LEU A 83 8.54 8.34 1.05
CA LEU A 83 7.08 8.46 1.03
C LEU A 83 6.51 8.92 2.38
N PHE A 84 6.98 8.33 3.49
CA PHE A 84 6.60 8.76 4.84
C PHE A 84 7.07 10.18 5.14
N PHE A 85 8.27 10.56 4.69
CA PHE A 85 8.78 11.92 4.87
C PHE A 85 7.93 12.95 4.11
N LEU A 86 7.55 12.67 2.86
CA LEU A 86 6.76 13.59 2.05
C LEU A 86 5.29 13.66 2.51
N THR A 87 4.67 12.51 2.75
CA THR A 87 3.20 12.39 2.88
C THR A 87 2.71 11.87 4.23
N GLY A 88 3.61 11.45 5.12
CA GLY A 88 3.25 10.87 6.41
C GLY A 88 2.46 9.58 6.26
N LEU A 89 1.49 9.36 7.14
CA LEU A 89 0.56 8.21 7.10
C LEU A 89 -0.24 8.13 5.78
N CYS A 90 -0.40 9.23 5.06
CA CYS A 90 -1.07 9.21 3.78
C CYS A 90 -0.28 8.46 2.68
N ALA A 91 0.98 8.07 2.94
CA ALA A 91 1.74 7.19 2.06
C ALA A 91 1.01 5.87 1.75
N TYR A 92 0.20 5.37 2.69
CA TYR A 92 -0.61 4.17 2.50
C TYR A 92 -1.73 4.33 1.46
N LEU A 93 -2.08 5.56 1.05
CA LEU A 93 -3.03 5.79 -0.05
C LEU A 93 -2.38 5.61 -1.43
N ILE A 94 -1.05 5.62 -1.52
CA ILE A 94 -0.34 5.54 -2.81
C ILE A 94 -0.53 4.18 -3.48
N PRO A 95 -0.38 3.03 -2.81
CA PRO A 95 -0.63 1.72 -3.43
C PRO A 95 -2.05 1.57 -4.02
N PRO A 96 -3.15 1.84 -3.29
CA PRO A 96 -4.49 1.71 -3.88
C PRO A 96 -4.69 2.67 -5.06
N MET A 97 -4.09 3.87 -5.05
CA MET A 97 -4.11 4.78 -6.19
C MET A 97 -3.39 4.21 -7.43
N LEU A 98 -2.24 3.57 -7.25
CA LEU A 98 -1.52 2.92 -8.34
C LEU A 98 -2.33 1.76 -8.95
N VAL A 99 -3.02 0.98 -8.10
CA VAL A 99 -3.94 -0.07 -8.59
C VAL A 99 -5.12 0.52 -9.36
N LEU A 100 -5.70 1.62 -8.89
CA LEU A 100 -6.78 2.32 -9.62
C LEU A 100 -6.30 2.84 -10.99
N CYS A 101 -5.07 3.38 -11.05
CA CYS A 101 -4.45 3.78 -12.30
C CYS A 101 -4.21 2.59 -13.24
N ALA A 102 -3.67 1.47 -12.72
CA ALA A 102 -3.46 0.24 -13.48
C ALA A 102 -4.79 -0.30 -14.04
N TRP A 103 -5.83 -0.32 -13.22
CA TRP A 103 -7.19 -0.71 -13.61
C TRP A 103 -7.73 0.20 -14.72
N GLY A 104 -7.56 1.51 -14.59
CA GLY A 104 -7.94 2.47 -15.62
C GLY A 104 -7.22 2.25 -16.94
N ILE A 105 -5.95 1.82 -16.93
CA ILE A 105 -5.18 1.52 -18.15
C ILE A 105 -5.64 0.19 -18.79
N LEU A 106 -5.91 -0.84 -17.98
CA LEU A 106 -6.29 -2.18 -18.41
C LEU A 106 -7.74 -2.25 -18.95
N PHE A 107 -8.67 -1.54 -18.31
CA PHE A 107 -10.11 -1.67 -18.57
C PHE A 107 -10.71 -0.50 -19.38
N GLN A 108 -9.89 0.41 -19.90
CA GLN A 108 -10.33 1.30 -20.97
C GLN A 108 -10.59 0.45 -22.23
N ARG A 109 -11.80 -0.11 -22.30
CA ARG A 109 -12.36 -0.66 -23.54
C ARG A 109 -12.47 0.50 -24.51
N ASP A 110 -12.03 0.26 -25.74
CA ASP A 110 -12.09 1.20 -26.85
C ASP A 110 -13.54 1.45 -27.27
N ASP A 111 -14.30 2.12 -26.41
CA ASP A 111 -15.53 2.80 -26.84
C ASP A 111 -15.07 3.94 -27.73
N ASN A 112 -15.13 3.64 -29.03
CA ASN A 112 -14.63 4.35 -30.21
C ASN A 112 -15.18 5.79 -30.41
N ARG A 113 -15.48 6.53 -29.33
CA ARG A 113 -16.32 7.73 -29.37
C ARG A 113 -15.69 9.00 -28.79
N ASN A 114 -14.61 8.95 -28.02
CA ASN A 114 -14.03 10.18 -27.44
C ASN A 114 -12.60 10.45 -27.89
N ARG A 115 -12.41 11.48 -28.72
CA ARG A 115 -11.12 12.06 -29.17
C ARG A 115 -10.24 12.64 -28.04
N LEU A 116 -10.66 12.56 -26.79
CA LEU A 116 -9.93 13.02 -25.59
C LEU A 116 -9.06 11.91 -24.96
N THR A 117 -9.03 10.72 -25.56
CA THR A 117 -8.41 9.48 -25.05
C THR A 117 -6.91 9.54 -24.70
N PRO A 118 -6.02 10.29 -25.38
CA PRO A 118 -4.59 10.21 -25.03
C PRO A 118 -4.24 10.95 -23.73
N PHE A 119 -4.97 12.00 -23.37
CA PHE A 119 -4.68 12.80 -22.17
C PHE A 119 -5.37 12.28 -20.91
N LEU A 120 -6.40 11.45 -21.07
CA LEU A 120 -7.19 10.91 -19.97
C LEU A 120 -6.35 10.18 -18.89
N PRO A 121 -5.40 9.28 -19.21
CA PRO A 121 -4.58 8.64 -18.18
C PRO A 121 -3.67 9.62 -17.43
N ALA A 122 -3.11 10.62 -18.12
CA ALA A 122 -2.30 11.66 -17.48
C ALA A 122 -3.14 12.55 -16.55
N LEU A 123 -4.36 12.91 -16.97
CA LEU A 123 -5.31 13.65 -16.14
C LEU A 123 -5.67 12.87 -14.86
N ARG A 124 -5.87 11.56 -14.97
CA ARG A 124 -6.15 10.70 -13.80
C ARG A 124 -4.99 10.65 -12.83
N PHE A 125 -3.77 10.49 -13.35
CA PHE A 125 -2.57 10.50 -12.53
C PHE A 125 -2.42 11.83 -11.77
N MET A 126 -2.60 12.96 -12.47
CA MET A 126 -2.60 14.29 -11.85
C MET A 126 -3.70 14.46 -10.80
N GLY A 127 -4.91 13.97 -11.09
CA GLY A 127 -6.01 13.99 -10.15
C GLY A 127 -5.73 13.16 -8.89
N CYS A 128 -5.12 11.99 -9.03
CA CYS A 128 -4.67 11.21 -7.88
C CYS A 128 -3.66 11.99 -7.02
N LEU A 129 -2.70 12.69 -7.63
CA LEU A 129 -1.74 13.52 -6.88
C LEU A 129 -2.41 14.66 -6.12
N ILE A 130 -3.37 15.35 -6.75
CA ILE A 130 -4.14 16.42 -6.11
C ILE A 130 -4.97 15.86 -4.95
N LEU A 131 -5.63 14.73 -5.14
CA LEU A 131 -6.43 14.08 -4.10
C LEU A 131 -5.56 13.68 -2.90
N LEU A 132 -4.38 13.10 -3.17
CA LEU A 132 -3.40 12.76 -2.14
C LEU A 132 -2.97 14.00 -1.35
N ALA A 133 -2.66 15.11 -2.04
CA ALA A 133 -2.30 16.37 -1.39
C ALA A 133 -3.45 16.91 -0.51
N CYS A 134 -4.70 16.85 -0.98
CA CYS A 134 -5.87 17.24 -0.20
C CYS A 134 -6.02 16.38 1.06
N CYS A 135 -5.88 15.05 0.96
CA CYS A 135 -5.90 14.14 2.10
C CYS A 135 -4.80 14.47 3.12
N CYS A 136 -3.56 14.65 2.67
CA CYS A 136 -2.44 15.02 3.55
C CYS A 136 -2.71 16.32 4.30
N ALA A 137 -3.24 17.35 3.63
CA ALA A 137 -3.57 18.63 4.25
C ALA A 137 -4.73 18.51 5.25
N LEU A 138 -5.80 17.78 4.90
CA LEU A 138 -6.94 17.56 5.80
C LEU A 138 -6.52 16.85 7.09
N VAL A 139 -5.71 15.80 6.97
CA VAL A 139 -5.16 15.06 8.11
C VAL A 139 -4.27 15.98 8.96
N SER A 140 -3.41 16.78 8.34
CA SER A 140 -2.51 17.71 9.04
C SER A 140 -3.24 18.84 9.77
N ILE A 141 -4.35 19.37 9.21
CA ILE A 141 -5.21 20.37 9.87
C ILE A 141 -5.98 19.75 11.04
N THR A 142 -6.43 18.50 10.90
CA THR A 142 -7.17 17.80 11.95
C THR A 142 -6.29 17.49 13.15
N LEU A 143 -5.04 17.11 12.91
CA LEU A 143 -4.07 16.76 13.96
C LEU A 143 -3.17 17.94 14.38
N HIS A 144 -3.53 19.17 13.98
CA HIS A 144 -2.74 20.38 14.24
C HIS A 144 -2.55 20.70 15.73
N GLY A 145 -3.34 20.08 16.62
CA GLY A 145 -3.21 20.22 18.09
C GLY A 145 -1.94 19.59 18.68
N SER A 146 -1.18 18.81 17.90
CA SER A 146 0.11 18.27 18.32
C SER A 146 1.09 18.34 17.16
N ALA A 147 2.06 19.27 17.21
CA ALA A 147 3.02 19.50 16.13
C ALA A 147 3.76 18.22 15.69
N LYS A 148 4.08 17.33 16.65
CA LYS A 148 4.66 16.00 16.37
C LYS A 148 3.69 15.09 15.59
N ALA A 149 2.42 15.07 15.97
CA ALA A 149 1.39 14.27 15.30
C ALA A 149 1.08 14.79 13.89
N SER A 150 1.10 16.12 13.70
CA SER A 150 0.86 16.73 12.39
C SER A 150 1.92 16.35 11.35
N TRP A 151 3.20 16.28 11.78
CA TRP A 151 4.30 15.83 10.93
C TRP A 151 4.22 14.34 10.59
N ILE A 152 3.93 13.50 11.57
CA ILE A 152 3.77 12.04 11.37
C ILE A 152 2.59 11.74 10.44
N ALA A 153 1.50 12.51 10.55
CA ALA A 153 0.27 12.19 9.85
C ALA A 153 0.18 12.74 8.43
N GLY A 154 0.63 13.99 8.20
CA GLY A 154 0.55 14.65 6.88
C GLY A 154 1.89 14.82 6.14
N GLY A 155 3.01 14.50 6.80
CA GLY A 155 4.36 14.71 6.25
C GLY A 155 4.69 16.18 5.95
N LEU A 156 5.77 16.38 5.20
CA LEU A 156 6.20 17.71 4.76
C LEU A 156 5.14 18.39 3.86
N MET A 157 4.52 17.63 2.96
CA MET A 157 3.59 18.19 1.99
C MET A 157 2.26 18.61 2.64
N GLY A 158 1.70 17.77 3.51
CA GLY A 158 0.46 18.07 4.23
C GLY A 158 0.62 19.23 5.22
N SER A 159 1.74 19.27 5.95
CA SER A 159 2.01 20.36 6.90
C SER A 159 2.21 21.72 6.22
N TRP A 160 2.89 21.74 5.08
CA TRP A 160 3.04 22.96 4.26
C TRP A 160 1.69 23.42 3.71
N LEU A 161 0.95 22.52 3.06
CA LEU A 161 -0.34 22.85 2.45
C LEU A 161 -1.39 23.26 3.50
N ALA A 162 -1.41 22.60 4.66
CA ALA A 162 -2.25 22.96 5.79
C ALA A 162 -2.00 24.41 6.24
N ARG A 163 -0.73 24.84 6.34
CA ARG A 163 -0.38 26.20 6.74
C ARG A 163 -0.90 27.24 5.74
N VAL A 164 -0.81 26.95 4.43
CA VAL A 164 -1.34 27.83 3.38
C VAL A 164 -2.86 27.90 3.46
N MET A 165 -3.54 26.77 3.64
CA MET A 165 -5.01 26.73 3.69
C MET A 165 -5.58 27.38 4.95
N LEU A 166 -4.86 27.33 6.07
CA LEU A 166 -5.28 27.97 7.32
C LEU A 166 -5.36 29.50 7.25
N ILE A 167 -4.83 30.13 6.19
CA ILE A 167 -5.04 31.56 5.90
C ILE A 167 -6.54 31.87 5.72
N PHE A 168 -7.32 30.94 5.19
CA PHE A 168 -8.78 31.05 5.04
C PHE A 168 -9.56 30.76 6.33
N GLY A 169 -8.87 30.48 7.44
CA GLY A 169 -9.45 29.96 8.67
C GLY A 169 -9.74 28.45 8.59
N LYS A 170 -9.91 27.80 9.76
CA LYS A 170 -10.08 26.33 9.85
C LYS A 170 -11.27 25.83 9.01
N VAL A 171 -12.43 26.46 9.16
CA VAL A 171 -13.66 26.05 8.45
C VAL A 171 -13.51 26.23 6.93
N GLY A 172 -12.95 27.37 6.49
CA GLY A 172 -12.68 27.62 5.08
C GLY A 172 -11.70 26.62 4.47
N ALA A 173 -10.64 26.28 5.20
CA ALA A 173 -9.66 25.27 4.78
C ALA A 173 -10.31 23.90 4.57
N TYR A 174 -11.14 23.44 5.51
CA TYR A 174 -11.88 22.18 5.34
C TYR A 174 -12.79 22.21 4.13
N LEU A 175 -13.54 23.31 3.93
CA LEU A 175 -14.48 23.42 2.82
C LEU A 175 -13.77 23.42 1.46
N VAL A 176 -12.69 24.17 1.31
CA VAL A 176 -11.89 24.21 0.07
C VAL A 176 -11.25 22.85 -0.22
N LEU A 177 -10.62 22.23 0.78
CA LEU A 177 -9.93 20.95 0.61
C LEU A 177 -10.89 19.80 0.31
N THR A 178 -12.02 19.72 1.01
CA THR A 178 -13.04 18.69 0.77
C THR A 178 -13.71 18.88 -0.58
N THR A 179 -14.09 20.10 -0.95
CA THR A 179 -14.71 20.39 -2.25
C THR A 179 -13.75 20.08 -3.40
N THR A 180 -12.50 20.52 -3.29
CA THR A 180 -11.46 20.24 -4.30
C THR A 180 -11.18 18.74 -4.40
N GLY A 181 -11.10 18.04 -3.25
CA GLY A 181 -10.92 16.60 -3.21
C GLY A 181 -12.07 15.86 -3.90
N VAL A 182 -13.32 16.20 -3.56
CA VAL A 182 -14.52 15.59 -4.18
C VAL A 182 -14.57 15.89 -5.68
N LEU A 183 -14.32 17.13 -6.10
CA LEU A 183 -14.31 17.50 -7.51
C LEU A 183 -13.22 16.75 -8.28
N THR A 184 -12.03 16.63 -7.69
CA THR A 184 -10.91 15.90 -8.29
C THR A 184 -11.23 14.41 -8.40
N LEU A 185 -11.81 13.81 -7.36
CA LEU A 185 -12.27 12.43 -7.37
C LEU A 185 -13.26 12.20 -8.53
N LEU A 186 -14.25 13.07 -8.68
CA LEU A 186 -15.26 13.00 -9.74
C LEU A 186 -14.67 13.16 -11.14
N LEU A 187 -13.69 14.05 -11.32
CA LEU A 187 -13.03 14.25 -12.61
C LEU A 187 -12.09 13.09 -12.99
N THR A 188 -11.46 12.47 -11.98
CA THR A 188 -10.47 11.40 -12.17
C THR A 188 -11.15 10.05 -12.40
N THR A 189 -12.22 9.80 -11.65
CA THR A 189 -12.84 8.51 -11.55
C THR A 189 -14.14 8.53 -12.35
N ASN A 190 -14.26 7.67 -13.37
CA ASN A 190 -15.51 7.50 -14.15
C ASN A 190 -16.68 6.91 -13.34
N PHE A 191 -16.51 6.72 -12.03
CA PHE A 191 -17.54 6.16 -11.15
C PHE A 191 -18.49 7.29 -10.76
N LEU A 192 -19.79 7.14 -11.06
CA LEU A 192 -20.79 7.88 -10.31
C LEU A 192 -20.69 7.47 -8.83
N ILE A 193 -21.07 8.36 -7.90
CA ILE A 193 -21.15 8.02 -6.45
C ILE A 193 -21.93 6.71 -6.20
N SER A 194 -22.92 6.40 -7.05
CA SER A 194 -23.66 5.14 -7.03
C SER A 194 -22.80 3.90 -7.29
N ASP A 195 -21.84 3.99 -8.21
CA ASP A 195 -20.94 2.89 -8.57
C ASP A 195 -19.86 2.70 -7.49
N LEU A 196 -19.42 3.80 -6.87
CA LEU A 196 -18.51 3.76 -5.73
C LEU A 196 -19.19 3.08 -4.52
N TYR A 197 -20.44 3.46 -4.23
CA TYR A 197 -21.23 2.85 -3.16
C TYR A 197 -21.42 1.35 -3.37
N THR A 198 -21.79 0.92 -4.58
CA THR A 198 -21.98 -0.51 -4.87
C THR A 198 -20.66 -1.29 -4.85
N PHE A 199 -19.54 -0.70 -5.31
CA PHE A 199 -18.22 -1.32 -5.21
C PHE A 199 -17.77 -1.52 -3.75
N PHE A 200 -17.87 -0.50 -2.90
CA PHE A 200 -17.49 -0.62 -1.49
C PHE A 200 -18.43 -1.57 -0.73
N VAL A 201 -19.74 -1.52 -0.97
CA VAL A 201 -20.70 -2.42 -0.33
C VAL A 201 -20.47 -3.87 -0.77
N SER A 202 -20.21 -4.12 -2.06
CA SER A 202 -19.94 -5.47 -2.55
C SER A 202 -18.63 -6.03 -2.01
N ARG A 203 -17.57 -5.21 -1.91
CA ARG A 203 -16.30 -5.63 -1.32
C ARG A 203 -16.39 -5.82 0.19
N TYR A 204 -17.07 -4.92 0.91
CA TYR A 204 -17.31 -5.06 2.35
C TYR A 204 -18.09 -6.33 2.65
N ARG A 205 -19.13 -6.64 1.88
CA ARG A 205 -19.87 -7.90 2.00
C ARG A 205 -18.98 -9.11 1.71
N ALA A 206 -18.22 -9.09 0.61
CA ALA A 206 -17.32 -10.17 0.27
C ALA A 206 -16.25 -10.43 1.35
N VAL A 207 -15.67 -9.38 1.93
CA VAL A 207 -14.71 -9.50 3.04
C VAL A 207 -15.40 -9.96 4.31
N LYS A 208 -16.58 -9.43 4.64
CA LYS A 208 -17.36 -9.85 5.79
C LYS A 208 -17.76 -11.32 5.70
N ASP A 209 -18.21 -11.77 4.53
CA ASP A 209 -18.62 -13.14 4.26
C ASP A 209 -17.41 -14.08 4.25
N TRP A 210 -16.29 -13.65 3.68
CA TRP A 210 -15.01 -14.36 3.78
C TRP A 210 -14.57 -14.51 5.25
N TRP A 211 -14.59 -13.42 6.02
CA TRP A 211 -14.19 -13.39 7.44
C TRP A 211 -15.11 -14.23 8.33
N ARG A 212 -16.42 -14.26 8.04
CA ARG A 212 -17.39 -15.14 8.72
C ARG A 212 -17.19 -16.62 8.39
N ASN A 213 -16.63 -16.91 7.23
CA ASN A 213 -16.41 -18.28 6.76
C ASN A 213 -14.95 -18.73 6.94
N LEU A 214 -14.10 -17.92 7.59
CA LEU A 214 -12.77 -18.39 7.98
C LEU A 214 -12.93 -19.46 9.08
N PRO A 215 -12.25 -20.61 8.98
CA PRO A 215 -12.34 -21.70 9.94
C PRO A 215 -11.60 -21.41 11.27
N TRP A 216 -11.50 -20.14 11.67
CA TRP A 216 -10.86 -19.76 12.93
C TRP A 216 -11.64 -20.30 14.14
N GLU A 217 -12.96 -20.47 14.05
CA GLU A 217 -13.76 -21.11 15.10
C GLU A 217 -13.46 -22.61 15.29
N ALA A 218 -12.84 -23.27 14.32
CA ALA A 218 -12.43 -24.68 14.44
C ALA A 218 -11.01 -24.79 15.01
N GLN A 219 -10.05 -24.03 14.46
CA GLN A 219 -8.67 -24.02 14.96
C GLN A 219 -8.54 -23.43 16.37
N PHE A 220 -9.34 -22.42 16.72
CA PHE A 220 -9.28 -21.80 18.04
C PHE A 220 -9.96 -22.68 19.10
N ARG A 221 -10.92 -23.53 18.71
CA ARG A 221 -11.57 -24.48 19.62
C ARG A 221 -10.62 -25.61 19.99
N GLU A 222 -9.88 -26.16 19.02
CA GLU A 222 -8.85 -27.18 19.29
C GLU A 222 -7.79 -26.68 20.28
N VAL A 223 -7.26 -25.45 20.10
CA VAL A 223 -6.23 -24.90 21.00
C VAL A 223 -6.77 -24.61 22.40
N VAL A 224 -8.03 -24.20 22.52
CA VAL A 224 -8.67 -23.97 23.83
C VAL A 224 -9.00 -25.30 24.51
N ASP A 225 -9.50 -26.28 23.77
CA ASP A 225 -9.82 -27.61 24.30
C ASP A 225 -8.53 -28.35 24.76
N GLU A 226 -7.41 -28.17 24.05
CA GLU A 226 -6.09 -28.71 24.43
C GLU A 226 -5.53 -28.02 25.69
N ALA A 227 -5.67 -26.69 25.81
CA ALA A 227 -5.22 -25.96 27.00
C ALA A 227 -6.06 -26.27 28.25
N VAL A 228 -7.37 -26.52 28.08
CA VAL A 228 -8.25 -26.94 29.19
C VAL A 228 -7.93 -28.37 29.62
N ALA A 229 -7.59 -29.27 28.69
CA ALA A 229 -7.19 -30.63 29.02
C ALA A 229 -5.85 -30.68 29.78
N GLU A 230 -4.88 -29.83 29.41
CA GLU A 230 -3.62 -29.70 30.16
C GLU A 230 -3.85 -29.14 31.58
N GLU A 231 -4.77 -28.18 31.77
CA GLU A 231 -5.11 -27.68 33.11
C GLU A 231 -5.84 -28.74 33.96
N GLU A 232 -6.74 -29.54 33.38
CA GLU A 232 -7.42 -30.64 34.10
C GLU A 232 -6.45 -31.76 34.52
N GLU A 233 -5.48 -32.15 33.68
CA GLU A 233 -4.46 -33.15 34.04
C GLU A 233 -3.53 -32.66 35.15
N VAL A 234 -3.13 -31.38 35.14
CA VAL A 234 -2.26 -30.80 36.19
C VAL A 234 -2.98 -30.71 37.53
N VAL A 235 -4.28 -30.39 37.52
CA VAL A 235 -5.10 -30.36 38.74
C VAL A 235 -5.31 -31.76 39.30
N GLU A 236 -5.54 -32.77 38.45
CA GLU A 236 -5.59 -34.16 38.91
C GLU A 236 -4.25 -34.60 39.51
N GLU A 237 -3.10 -34.32 38.87
CA GLU A 237 -1.77 -34.65 39.43
C GLU A 237 -1.49 -33.94 40.77
N GLU A 238 -1.86 -32.66 40.94
CA GLU A 238 -1.72 -31.95 42.23
C GLU A 238 -2.64 -32.53 43.31
N ASP A 239 -3.87 -32.93 43.00
CA ASP A 239 -4.79 -33.56 43.94
C ASP A 239 -4.28 -34.96 44.37
N TRP A 240 -3.68 -35.74 43.46
CA TRP A 240 -3.05 -37.03 43.79
C TRP A 240 -1.84 -36.85 44.72
N ASP A 241 -1.02 -35.82 44.49
CA ASP A 241 0.15 -35.51 45.32
C ASP A 241 -0.26 -35.00 46.72
N GLU A 242 -1.38 -34.27 46.86
CA GLU A 242 -1.94 -33.88 48.16
C GLU A 242 -2.55 -35.07 48.94
N GLU A 243 -3.19 -36.02 48.26
CA GLU A 243 -3.76 -37.23 48.88
C GLU A 243 -2.68 -38.21 49.38
N GLU A 244 -1.52 -38.29 48.72
CA GLU A 244 -0.37 -39.09 49.18
C GLU A 244 0.38 -38.46 50.37
N LEU A 245 0.36 -37.13 50.53
CA LEU A 245 1.11 -36.42 51.58
C LEU A 245 0.44 -36.47 52.97
N TYR A 246 -0.87 -36.76 53.04
CA TYR A 246 -1.59 -37.00 54.28
C TYR A 246 -2.30 -38.36 54.28
N PRO A 247 -1.58 -39.48 54.50
CA PRO A 247 -2.26 -40.72 54.84
C PRO A 247 -2.93 -40.48 56.19
N ILE A 248 -4.26 -40.38 56.14
CA ILE A 248 -5.17 -40.27 57.26
C ILE A 248 -4.68 -41.24 58.34
N ALA A 249 -4.14 -40.70 59.44
CA ALA A 249 -3.78 -41.46 60.61
C ALA A 249 -5.06 -42.05 61.21
N GLY A 250 -5.37 -43.29 60.81
CA GLY A 250 -6.32 -44.19 61.47
C GLY A 250 -5.60 -45.10 62.44
#